data_AF-A0A7C2JML3-F1
#
_entry.id   AF-A0A7C2JML3-F1
#
_cell.length_a   1.000
_cell.length_b   1.000
_cell.length_c   1.000
_cell.angle_alpha   90.00
_cell.angle_beta   90.00
_cell.angle_gamma   90.00
#
_symmetry.space_group_name_H-M   'P 1'
#
loop_
_entity.id
_entity.type
_entity.pdbx_description
1 polymer ?
#
loop_
_entity_poly.entity_id
_entity_poly.type
_entity_poly.pdbx_seq_one_letter_code
_entity_poly.pdbx_strand_id
1 'polypeptide(L)'
;MAASESAAPRIVDSLLGAVRRLESARDPRAVREAIRDCALAIEFRLDTLARELEPGGGLEPELLPAGRAIDQALRGILVEAWQLLGAGDDALMDRSRLARFTRDIARAARQEAELAFARLSLPEAID
;
A
#
# COMPACT_ATOMS: atom_id res chain seq x y z
N MET A 1 7.86 -13.09 24.08
CA MET A 1 8.18 -12.33 22.85
C MET A 1 7.26 -12.82 21.75
N ALA A 2 6.17 -12.10 21.51
CA ALA A 2 5.34 -12.38 20.35
C ALA A 2 6.15 -11.95 19.12
N ALA A 3 6.43 -12.89 18.22
CA ALA A 3 6.88 -12.53 16.88
C ALA A 3 5.86 -11.55 16.33
N SER A 4 6.28 -10.29 16.15
CA SER A 4 5.54 -9.38 15.27
C SER A 4 5.46 -10.11 13.94
N GLU A 5 4.32 -10.72 13.63
CA GLU A 5 3.95 -11.02 12.26
C GLU A 5 4.05 -9.69 11.53
N SER A 6 5.17 -9.51 10.84
CA SER A 6 5.51 -8.23 10.23
C SER A 6 4.33 -7.76 9.39
N ALA A 7 3.83 -6.56 9.68
CA ALA A 7 2.73 -5.96 8.93
C ALA A 7 3.12 -5.75 7.45
N ALA A 8 4.42 -5.73 7.14
CA ALA A 8 4.97 -5.47 5.81
C ALA A 8 4.66 -6.60 4.78
N PRO A 9 4.92 -7.90 5.04
CA PRO A 9 4.45 -8.99 4.18
C PRO A 9 2.95 -8.93 3.87
N ARG A 10 2.13 -8.61 4.88
CA ARG A 10 0.66 -8.57 4.75
C ARG A 10 0.18 -7.44 3.84
N ILE A 11 0.79 -6.26 3.89
CA ILE A 11 0.40 -5.16 3.00
C ILE A 11 0.81 -5.44 1.56
N VAL A 12 2.00 -6.00 1.30
CA VAL A 12 2.45 -6.34 -0.06
C VAL A 12 1.47 -7.31 -0.71
N ASP A 13 1.10 -8.38 -0.01
CA ASP A 13 0.12 -9.36 -0.51
C ASP A 13 -1.25 -8.74 -0.77
N SER A 14 -1.69 -7.83 0.11
CA SER A 14 -2.97 -7.14 -0.03
C SER A 14 -3.01 -6.23 -1.26
N LEU A 15 -1.95 -5.43 -1.46
CA LEU A 15 -1.83 -4.53 -2.61
C LEU A 15 -1.72 -5.32 -3.92
N LEU A 16 -0.90 -6.37 -3.97
CA LEU A 16 -0.81 -7.24 -5.15
C LEU A 16 -2.11 -8.03 -5.39
N GLY A 17 -2.83 -8.38 -4.33
CA GLY A 17 -4.18 -8.96 -4.42
C GLY A 17 -5.17 -8.00 -5.07
N ALA A 18 -5.17 -6.72 -4.67
CA ALA A 18 -5.97 -5.69 -5.29
C ALA A 18 -5.62 -5.48 -6.77
N VAL A 19 -4.33 -5.46 -7.12
CA VAL A 19 -3.86 -5.39 -8.51
C VAL A 19 -4.47 -6.51 -9.36
N ARG A 20 -4.33 -7.76 -8.92
CA ARG A 20 -4.88 -8.93 -9.63
C ARG A 20 -6.41 -8.84 -9.81
N ARG A 21 -7.12 -8.37 -8.78
CA ARG A 21 -8.58 -8.18 -8.84
C ARG A 21 -8.97 -7.06 -9.82
N LEU A 22 -8.26 -5.94 -9.83
CA LEU A 22 -8.51 -4.83 -10.76
C LEU A 22 -8.25 -5.24 -12.22
N GLU A 23 -7.18 -6.00 -12.47
CA GLU A 23 -6.85 -6.51 -13.81
C GLU A 23 -7.86 -7.54 -14.33
N SER A 24 -8.44 -8.34 -13.42
CA SER A 24 -9.44 -9.36 -13.75
C SER A 24 -10.88 -8.83 -13.76
N ALA A 25 -11.15 -7.67 -13.16
CA ALA A 25 -12.49 -7.10 -13.09
C ALA A 25 -13.09 -6.80 -14.48
N ARG A 26 -14.33 -7.23 -14.68
CA ARG A 26 -15.08 -7.10 -15.94
C ARG A 26 -16.30 -6.20 -15.82
N ASP A 27 -16.73 -5.88 -14.60
CA ASP A 27 -17.88 -5.05 -14.32
C ASP A 27 -17.57 -4.00 -13.23
N PRO A 28 -18.36 -2.90 -13.15
CA PRO A 28 -18.11 -1.81 -12.20
C PRO A 28 -18.17 -2.24 -10.73
N ARG A 29 -18.97 -3.25 -10.40
CA ARG A 29 -19.10 -3.72 -9.01
C ARG A 29 -17.83 -4.41 -8.57
N ALA A 30 -17.28 -5.31 -9.39
CA ALA A 30 -16.00 -5.97 -9.12
C ALA A 30 -14.85 -4.96 -9.00
N VAL A 31 -14.83 -3.92 -9.85
CA VAL A 31 -13.87 -2.81 -9.73
C VAL A 31 -14.02 -2.11 -8.38
N ARG A 32 -15.26 -1.73 -8.00
CA ARG A 32 -15.53 -1.03 -6.73
C ARG A 32 -15.12 -1.84 -5.50
N GLU A 33 -15.41 -3.14 -5.51
CA GLU A 33 -14.99 -4.07 -4.44
C GLU A 33 -13.47 -4.13 -4.33
N ALA A 34 -12.75 -4.26 -5.45
CA ALA A 34 -11.29 -4.27 -5.47
C ALA A 34 -10.66 -2.95 -4.98
N ILE A 35 -11.23 -1.80 -5.36
CA ILE A 35 -10.78 -0.48 -4.90
C ILE A 35 -11.03 -0.32 -3.39
N ARG A 36 -12.19 -0.76 -2.88
CA ARG A 36 -12.50 -0.70 -1.45
C ARG A 36 -11.52 -1.51 -0.63
N ASP A 37 -11.27 -2.76 -1.03
CA ASP A 37 -10.32 -3.63 -0.32
C ASP A 37 -8.90 -3.05 -0.35
N CYS A 38 -8.49 -2.46 -1.47
CA CYS A 38 -7.23 -1.74 -1.58
C CYS A 38 -7.16 -0.55 -0.62
N ALA A 39 -8.19 0.29 -0.59
CA ALA A 39 -8.26 1.45 0.30
C ALA A 39 -8.15 1.04 1.78
N LEU A 40 -8.88 -0.01 2.21
CA LEU A 40 -8.81 -0.52 3.57
C LEU A 40 -7.41 -1.02 3.95
N ALA A 41 -6.74 -1.73 3.05
CA ALA A 41 -5.36 -2.18 3.27
C ALA A 41 -4.39 -0.99 3.42
N ILE A 42 -4.58 0.04 2.59
CA ILE A 42 -3.78 1.27 2.64
C ILE A 42 -4.03 2.04 3.94
N GLU A 43 -5.28 2.22 4.36
CA GLU A 43 -5.63 2.90 5.61
C GLU A 43 -4.98 2.22 6.82
N PHE A 44 -5.08 0.88 6.90
CA PHE A 44 -4.42 0.10 7.94
C PHE A 44 -2.89 0.29 7.94
N ARG A 45 -2.28 0.30 6.74
CA ARG A 45 -0.84 0.50 6.62
C ARG A 45 -0.43 1.91 7.04
N LEU A 46 -1.16 2.94 6.64
CA LEU A 46 -0.88 4.34 6.99
C LEU A 46 -0.94 4.55 8.52
N ASP A 47 -1.92 3.95 9.20
CA ASP A 47 -1.99 3.98 10.68
C ASP A 47 -0.77 3.31 11.33
N THR A 48 -0.33 2.18 10.79
CA THR A 48 0.87 1.47 11.29
C THR A 48 2.14 2.28 11.00
N LEU A 49 2.28 2.82 9.79
CA LEU A 49 3.45 3.57 9.34
C LEU A 49 3.60 4.90 10.09
N ALA A 50 2.49 5.55 10.46
CA ALA A 50 2.52 6.75 11.28
C ALA A 50 3.28 6.53 12.59
N ARG A 51 3.03 5.40 13.27
CA ARG A 51 3.72 5.02 14.52
C ARG A 51 5.19 4.66 14.28
N GLU A 52 5.49 4.02 13.15
CA GLU A 52 6.86 3.69 12.76
C GLU A 52 7.71 4.94 12.46
N LEU A 53 7.09 6.02 11.96
CA LEU A 53 7.75 7.25 11.57
C LEU A 53 7.92 8.29 12.70
N GLU A 54 7.31 8.06 13.86
CA GLU A 54 7.48 8.91 15.04
C GLU A 54 8.92 8.88 15.57
N PRO A 55 9.39 9.93 16.26
CA PRO A 55 10.67 9.90 16.97
C PRO A 55 10.70 8.75 17.98
N GLY A 56 11.66 7.83 17.86
CA GLY A 56 11.72 6.62 18.69
C GLY A 56 10.72 5.53 18.29
N GLY A 57 10.06 5.68 17.12
CA GLY A 57 9.23 4.66 16.51
C GLY A 57 10.05 3.45 16.02
N GLY A 58 9.35 2.44 15.50
CA GLY A 58 9.93 1.15 15.12
C GLY A 58 10.72 1.12 13.79
N LEU A 59 11.01 2.27 13.20
CA LEU A 59 11.78 2.38 11.95
C LEU A 59 13.15 3.02 12.20
N GLU A 60 14.20 2.34 11.76
CA GLU A 60 15.57 2.82 11.90
C GLU A 60 15.78 4.17 11.19
N PRO A 61 16.63 5.07 11.72
CA PRO A 61 16.82 6.43 11.18
C PRO A 61 17.16 6.47 9.69
N GLU A 62 17.96 5.53 9.21
CA GLU A 62 18.37 5.41 7.81
C GLU A 62 17.24 4.97 6.86
N LEU A 63 16.19 4.35 7.39
CA LEU A 63 15.01 3.93 6.63
C LEU A 63 13.88 4.96 6.65
N LEU A 64 13.96 5.99 7.50
CA LEU A 64 12.96 7.06 7.58
C LEU A 64 12.63 7.73 6.24
N PRO A 65 13.61 8.05 5.35
CA PRO A 65 13.29 8.64 4.06
C PRO A 65 12.43 7.72 3.18
N ALA A 66 12.73 6.42 3.17
CA ALA A 66 11.96 5.42 2.43
C ALA A 66 10.55 5.26 3.02
N GLY A 67 10.43 5.20 4.34
CA GLY A 67 9.13 5.16 5.03
C GLY A 67 8.26 6.38 4.71
N ARG A 68 8.82 7.59 4.71
CA ARG A 68 8.08 8.82 4.33
C ARG A 68 7.64 8.81 2.86
N ALA A 69 8.48 8.30 1.96
CA ALA A 69 8.12 8.17 0.55
C ALA A 69 6.96 7.19 0.34
N ILE A 70 6.94 6.09 1.09
CA ILE A 70 5.82 5.13 1.10
C ILE A 70 4.55 5.77 1.65
N ASP A 71 4.61 6.46 2.80
CA ASP A 71 3.46 7.19 3.37
C ASP A 71 2.85 8.15 2.33
N GLN A 72 3.68 8.93 1.65
CA GLN A 72 3.22 9.85 0.61
C GLN A 72 2.57 9.13 -0.58
N ALA A 73 3.18 8.04 -1.07
CA ALA A 73 2.65 7.27 -2.19
C ALA A 73 1.29 6.64 -1.83
N LEU A 74 1.19 6.03 -0.65
CA LEU A 74 -0.03 5.42 -0.14
C LEU A 74 -1.15 6.45 0.05
N ARG A 75 -0.86 7.64 0.59
CA ARG A 75 -1.85 8.74 0.67
C ARG A 75 -2.36 9.16 -0.70
N GLY A 76 -1.48 9.27 -1.70
CA GLY A 76 -1.86 9.61 -3.07
C GLY A 76 -2.83 8.57 -3.67
N ILE A 77 -2.50 7.29 -3.50
CA ILE A 77 -3.35 6.18 -3.95
C ILE A 77 -4.70 6.19 -3.21
N LEU A 78 -4.71 6.43 -1.90
CA LEU A 78 -5.94 6.47 -1.11
C LEU A 78 -6.88 7.60 -1.56
N VAL A 79 -6.34 8.78 -1.88
CA VAL A 79 -7.12 9.89 -2.44
C VAL A 79 -7.75 9.50 -3.78
N GLU A 80 -6.99 8.88 -4.69
CA GLU A 80 -7.54 8.42 -5.97
C GLU A 80 -8.59 7.31 -5.78
N ALA A 81 -8.37 6.40 -4.82
CA ALA A 81 -9.33 5.36 -4.47
C ALA A 81 -10.67 5.96 -4.04
N TRP A 82 -10.67 6.96 -3.15
CA TRP A 82 -11.90 7.65 -2.73
C TRP A 82 -12.59 8.38 -3.89
N GLN A 83 -11.82 9.02 -4.78
CA GLN A 83 -12.39 9.65 -5.98
C GLN A 83 -13.06 8.63 -6.91
N LEU A 84 -12.45 7.45 -7.09
CA LEU A 84 -13.04 6.38 -7.89
C LEU A 84 -14.27 5.77 -7.21
N LEU A 85 -14.25 5.57 -5.90
CA LEU A 85 -15.40 5.05 -5.14
C LEU A 85 -16.61 5.98 -5.16
N GLY A 86 -16.38 7.30 -5.24
CA GLY A 86 -17.43 8.31 -5.42
C GLY A 86 -17.89 8.50 -6.87
N ALA A 87 -17.24 7.84 -7.83
CA ALA A 87 -17.55 7.99 -9.25
C ALA A 87 -18.67 7.05 -9.71
N GLY A 88 -19.34 7.45 -10.80
CA GLY A 88 -20.32 6.61 -11.49
C GLY A 88 -19.66 5.42 -12.21
N ASP A 89 -20.48 4.46 -12.60
CA ASP A 89 -20.02 3.18 -13.17
C ASP A 89 -19.21 3.35 -14.48
N ASP A 90 -19.57 4.30 -15.33
CA ASP A 90 -18.80 4.60 -16.57
C ASP A 90 -17.36 5.02 -16.27
N ALA A 91 -17.15 5.81 -15.21
CA ALA A 91 -15.83 6.27 -14.80
C ALA A 91 -15.00 5.14 -14.18
N LEU A 92 -15.66 4.17 -13.51
CA LEU A 92 -15.01 2.95 -13.03
C LEU A 92 -14.61 2.01 -14.17
N MET A 93 -15.22 2.16 -15.35
CA MET A 93 -14.91 1.35 -16.54
C MET A 93 -13.88 2.02 -17.47
N ASP A 94 -13.37 3.20 -17.15
CA ASP A 94 -12.24 3.80 -17.84
C ASP A 94 -10.97 2.97 -17.63
N ARG A 95 -10.65 2.16 -18.64
CA ARG A 95 -9.49 1.25 -18.62
C ARG A 95 -8.16 1.97 -18.52
N SER A 96 -8.04 3.17 -19.08
CA SER A 96 -6.79 3.93 -19.03
C SER A 96 -6.56 4.50 -17.64
N ARG A 97 -7.62 4.95 -16.96
CA ARG A 97 -7.56 5.38 -15.56
C ARG A 97 -7.27 4.21 -14.63
N LEU A 98 -7.99 3.10 -14.76
CA LEU A 98 -7.72 1.90 -13.97
C LEU A 98 -6.30 1.38 -14.17
N ALA A 99 -5.78 1.35 -15.40
CA ALA A 99 -4.41 0.91 -15.65
C ALA A 99 -3.33 1.83 -15.05
N ARG A 100 -3.62 3.12 -14.86
CA ARG A 100 -2.73 4.03 -14.10
C ARG A 100 -2.80 3.70 -12.62
N PHE A 101 -4.01 3.70 -12.06
CA PHE A 101 -4.25 3.40 -10.65
C PHE A 101 -3.64 2.05 -10.22
N THR A 102 -3.85 0.99 -11.00
CA THR A 102 -3.27 -0.34 -10.75
C THR A 102 -1.74 -0.32 -10.77
N ARG A 103 -1.10 0.45 -11.66
CA ARG A 103 0.36 0.58 -11.69
C ARG A 103 0.90 1.31 -10.46
N ASP A 104 0.18 2.31 -9.97
CA ASP A 104 0.56 3.03 -8.76
C ASP A 104 0.48 2.12 -7.52
N ILE A 105 -0.56 1.29 -7.42
CA ILE A 105 -0.66 0.24 -6.38
C ILE A 105 0.52 -0.74 -6.48
N ALA A 106 0.80 -1.25 -7.67
CA ALA A 106 1.90 -2.20 -7.88
C ALA A 106 3.27 -1.59 -7.52
N ARG A 107 3.46 -0.29 -7.82
CA ARG A 107 4.66 0.45 -7.43
C ARG A 107 4.77 0.59 -5.91
N ALA A 108 3.68 0.94 -5.22
CA ALA A 108 3.68 1.03 -3.76
C ALA A 108 3.96 -0.33 -3.10
N ALA A 109 3.39 -1.42 -3.62
CA ALA A 109 3.68 -2.78 -3.15
C ALA A 109 5.16 -3.12 -3.28
N ARG A 110 5.80 -2.72 -4.39
CA ARG A 110 7.23 -2.91 -4.58
C ARG A 110 8.07 -2.10 -3.58
N GLN A 111 7.70 -0.84 -3.32
CA GLN A 111 8.40 -0.01 -2.33
C GLN A 111 8.30 -0.61 -0.93
N GLU A 112 7.13 -1.12 -0.53
CA GLU A 112 6.94 -1.82 0.75
C GLU A 112 7.80 -3.09 0.84
N ALA A 113 7.90 -3.87 -0.24
CA ALA A 113 8.75 -5.04 -0.29
C ALA A 113 10.25 -4.68 -0.18
N GLU A 114 10.68 -3.62 -0.87
CA GLU A 114 12.04 -3.09 -0.79
C GLU A 114 12.38 -2.60 0.61
N LEU A 115 11.45 -1.89 1.29
CA LEU A 115 11.60 -1.48 2.68
C LEU A 115 11.70 -2.68 3.63
N ALA A 116 10.83 -3.68 3.45
CA ALA A 116 10.85 -4.89 4.27
C ALA A 116 12.19 -5.64 4.14
N PHE A 117 12.71 -5.76 2.91
CA PHE A 117 14.01 -6.37 2.66
C PHE A 117 15.15 -5.54 3.27
N ALA A 118 15.10 -4.21 3.14
CA ALA A 118 16.08 -3.32 3.75
C ALA A 118 16.14 -3.50 5.27
N ARG A 119 14.97 -3.56 5.95
CA ARG A 119 14.87 -3.82 7.40
C ARG A 119 15.53 -5.14 7.81
N LEU A 120 15.36 -6.19 7.03
CA LEU A 120 15.96 -7.51 7.31
C LEU A 120 17.48 -7.55 7.04
N SER A 121 17.99 -6.62 6.24
CA SER A 121 19.40 -6.55 5.85
C SER A 121 20.23 -5.66 6.78
N LEU A 122 19.58 -4.97 7.73
CA LEU A 122 20.30 -4.17 8.72
C LEU A 122 21.04 -5.10 9.68
N PRO A 123 22.33 -4.87 9.95
CA PRO A 123 23.04 -5.61 10.98
C PRO A 123 22.26 -5.45 12.29
N GLU A 124 21.97 -6.54 12.99
CA GLU A 124 21.59 -6.41 14.40
C GLU A 124 22.73 -5.64 15.08
N ALA A 125 22.42 -4.50 15.68
CA ALA A 125 23.38 -3.82 16.55
C ALA A 125 23.67 -4.78 17.70
N ILE A 126 24.77 -5.53 17.58
CA ILE A 126 25.33 -6.28 18.69
C ILE A 126 25.89 -5.22 19.63
N ASP A 127 25.10 -4.89 20.66
CA ASP A 127 25.52 -4.09 21.81
C ASP A 127 26.53 -4.89 22.67
#